data_AF-A0A1Y5H619-F1
#
_entry.id   AF-A0A1Y5H619-F1
#
_cell.length_a   1.000
_cell.length_b   1.000
_cell.length_c   1.000
_cell.angle_alpha   90.00
_cell.angle_beta   90.00
_cell.angle_gamma   90.00
#
_symmetry.space_group_name_H-M   'P 1'
#
loop_
_entity.id
_entity.type
_entity.pdbx_description
1 polymer ?
#
loop_
_entity_poly.entity_id
_entity_poly.type
_entity_poly.pdbx_seq_one_letter_code
_entity_poly.pdbx_strand_id
1 'polypeptide(L)'
;MSLNEKDLGVITVLLKRFETERLPRAQALKAKVDNGYILDGADLSYLELVLTDSHQVLGLIKKHPEFATLAKAAIMIYEEIMSKSQQNSQSQ
;
A
#
# COMPACT_ATOMS: atom_id res chain seq x y z
N MET A 1 5.28 -4.79 25.13
CA MET A 1 4.17 -5.75 24.89
C MET A 1 4.76 -6.90 24.10
N SER A 2 4.49 -8.15 24.48
CA SER A 2 4.97 -9.32 23.73
C SER A 2 4.03 -9.57 22.55
N LEU A 3 4.57 -9.75 21.33
CA LEU A 3 3.81 -10.41 20.27
C LEU A 3 3.40 -11.79 20.79
N ASN A 4 2.11 -12.13 20.71
CA ASN A 4 1.69 -13.52 20.85
C ASN A 4 1.94 -14.25 19.51
N GLU A 5 2.12 -15.57 19.56
CA GLU A 5 2.49 -16.37 18.38
C GLU A 5 1.49 -16.24 17.22
N LYS A 6 0.20 -16.03 17.52
CA LYS A 6 -0.84 -15.83 16.52
C LYS A 6 -0.65 -14.51 15.77
N ASP A 7 -0.43 -13.41 16.47
CA ASP A 7 -0.18 -12.11 15.86
C ASP A 7 1.13 -12.14 15.06
N LEU A 8 2.18 -12.81 15.54
CA LEU A 8 3.43 -13.00 14.81
C LEU A 8 3.22 -13.74 13.48
N GLY A 9 2.43 -14.82 13.48
CA GLY A 9 2.09 -15.55 12.27
C GLY A 9 1.34 -14.68 11.25
N VAL A 10 0.35 -13.92 11.72
CA VAL A 10 -0.42 -12.99 10.87
C VAL A 10 0.48 -11.90 10.29
N ILE A 11 1.29 -11.24 11.13
CA ILE A 11 2.24 -10.20 10.70
C ILE A 11 3.19 -10.75 9.65
N THR A 12 3.75 -11.94 9.87
CA THR A 12 4.71 -12.57 8.94
C THR A 12 4.08 -12.80 7.56
N VAL A 13 2.85 -13.30 7.51
CA VAL A 13 2.13 -13.52 6.25
C VAL A 13 1.84 -12.18 5.54
N LEU A 14 1.40 -11.16 6.29
CA LEU A 14 1.11 -9.84 5.74
C LEU A 14 2.36 -9.17 5.19
N LEU A 15 3.48 -9.23 5.91
CA LEU A 15 4.78 -8.72 5.46
C LEU A 15 5.24 -9.45 4.20
N LYS A 16 5.10 -10.78 4.17
CA LYS A 16 5.50 -11.57 3.01
C LYS A 16 4.69 -11.18 1.78
N ARG A 17 3.36 -11.10 1.92
CA ARG A 17 2.45 -10.66 0.85
C ARG A 17 2.74 -9.23 0.40
N PHE A 18 3.07 -8.35 1.34
CA PHE A 18 3.47 -6.99 1.01
C PHE A 18 4.72 -6.98 0.13
N GLU A 19 5.77 -7.70 0.54
CA GLU A 19 7.05 -7.78 -0.17
C GLU A 19 6.91 -8.44 -1.56
N THR A 20 6.17 -9.55 -1.68
CA THR A 20 6.15 -10.34 -2.93
C THR A 20 5.06 -9.92 -3.91
N GLU A 21 3.99 -9.30 -3.45
CA GLU A 21 2.84 -8.95 -4.29
C GLU A 21 2.61 -7.43 -4.35
N ARG A 22 2.37 -6.82 -3.18
CA ARG A 22 1.87 -5.43 -3.14
C ARG A 22 2.94 -4.41 -3.51
N LEU A 23 4.17 -4.59 -3.03
CA LEU A 23 5.28 -3.67 -3.28
C LEU A 23 5.70 -3.65 -4.76
N PRO A 24 5.91 -4.80 -5.45
CA PRO A 24 6.21 -4.80 -6.87
C PRO A 24 5.10 -4.15 -7.71
N ARG A 25 3.83 -4.40 -7.36
CA ARG A 25 2.70 -3.78 -8.07
C ARG A 25 2.64 -2.27 -7.85
N ALA A 26 2.88 -1.80 -6.62
CA ALA A 26 2.96 -0.37 -6.31
C ALA A 26 4.13 0.30 -7.06
N GLN A 27 5.29 -0.34 -7.13
CA GLN A 27 6.44 0.15 -7.90
C GLN A 27 6.12 0.26 -9.40
N ALA A 28 5.41 -0.72 -9.97
CA ALA A 28 4.98 -0.66 -11.37
C ALA A 28 4.01 0.50 -11.63
N LEU A 29 3.05 0.73 -10.73
CA LEU A 29 2.13 1.86 -10.81
C LEU A 29 2.86 3.20 -10.67
N LYS A 30 3.80 3.29 -9.74
CA LYS A 30 4.64 4.48 -9.54
C LYS A 30 5.45 4.78 -10.80
N ALA A 31 6.11 3.78 -11.38
CA ALA A 31 6.83 3.95 -12.64
C ALA A 31 5.90 4.40 -13.78
N LYS A 32 4.68 3.87 -13.87
CA LYS A 32 3.68 4.29 -14.86
C LYS A 32 3.37 5.79 -14.70
N VAL A 33 3.00 6.25 -13.52
CA VAL A 33 2.64 7.67 -13.31
C VAL A 33 3.86 8.61 -13.37
N ASP A 34 5.04 8.14 -12.99
CA ASP A 34 6.28 8.93 -13.14
C ASP A 34 6.63 9.18 -14.61
N ASN A 35 6.21 8.30 -15.53
CA ASN A 35 6.33 8.47 -16.98
C ASN A 35 5.20 9.32 -17.60
N GLY A 36 4.37 9.99 -16.79
CA GLY A 36 3.31 10.89 -17.28
C GLY A 36 1.99 10.21 -17.64
N TYR A 37 1.85 8.91 -17.41
CA TYR A 37 0.58 8.19 -17.64
C TYR A 37 -0.42 8.45 -16.52
N ILE A 38 -1.71 8.34 -16.86
CA ILE A 38 -2.82 8.40 -15.90
C ILE A 38 -3.22 6.96 -15.53
N LEU A 39 -3.61 6.75 -14.28
CA LEU A 39 -4.16 5.48 -13.81
C LEU A 39 -5.46 5.18 -14.55
N ASP A 40 -5.58 3.96 -15.06
CA ASP A 40 -6.79 3.48 -15.72
C ASP A 40 -7.75 2.81 -14.73
N GLY A 41 -8.91 2.37 -15.22
CA GLY A 41 -9.93 1.75 -14.37
C GLY A 41 -9.42 0.51 -13.63
N ALA A 42 -8.53 -0.30 -14.24
CA ALA A 42 -7.99 -1.47 -13.59
C ALA A 42 -7.01 -1.11 -12.46
N ASP A 43 -6.20 -0.07 -12.67
CA ASP A 43 -5.32 0.46 -11.63
C ASP A 43 -6.10 1.05 -10.45
N LEU A 44 -7.18 1.79 -10.73
CA LEU A 44 -8.06 2.35 -9.70
C LEU A 44 -8.75 1.25 -8.89
N SER A 45 -9.29 0.22 -9.53
CA SER A 45 -9.86 -0.93 -8.83
C SER A 45 -8.84 -1.65 -7.95
N TYR A 46 -7.58 -1.73 -8.39
CA TYR A 46 -6.51 -2.27 -7.56
C TYR A 46 -6.23 -1.39 -6.33
N LEU A 47 -6.20 -0.07 -6.47
CA LEU A 47 -6.00 0.85 -5.36
C LEU A 47 -7.13 0.76 -4.33
N GLU A 48 -8.39 0.66 -4.77
CA GLU A 48 -9.54 0.46 -3.89
C GLU A 48 -9.42 -0.84 -3.06
N LEU A 49 -8.97 -1.93 -3.70
CA LEU A 49 -8.71 -3.19 -3.01
C LEU A 49 -7.61 -3.05 -1.95
N VAL A 50 -6.52 -2.34 -2.27
CA VAL A 50 -5.42 -2.11 -1.31
C VAL A 50 -5.93 -1.30 -0.10
N LEU A 51 -6.71 -0.26 -0.33
CA LEU A 51 -7.28 0.56 0.75
C LEU A 51 -8.19 -0.27 1.65
N THR A 52 -9.03 -1.12 1.07
CA THR A 52 -9.93 -2.01 1.81
C THR A 52 -9.14 -3.01 2.67
N ASP A 53 -8.09 -3.63 2.12
CA ASP A 53 -7.20 -4.54 2.86
C ASP A 53 -6.48 -3.80 4.01
N SER A 54 -6.08 -2.54 3.78
CA SER A 54 -5.35 -1.75 4.78
C SER A 54 -6.15 -1.50 6.07
N HIS A 55 -7.48 -1.39 5.97
CA HIS A 55 -8.35 -1.25 7.14
C HIS A 55 -8.28 -2.46 8.08
N GLN A 56 -8.05 -3.66 7.54
CA GLN A 56 -7.90 -4.88 8.35
C GLN A 56 -6.58 -4.87 9.14
N VAL A 57 -5.56 -4.17 8.63
CA VAL A 57 -4.24 -4.05 9.27
C VAL A 57 -4.25 -3.02 10.42
N LEU A 58 -5.19 -2.08 10.44
CA LEU A 58 -5.29 -1.06 11.51
C LEU A 58 -5.44 -1.67 12.90
N GLY A 59 -6.19 -2.77 13.04
CA GLY A 59 -6.34 -3.47 14.30
C GLY A 59 -5.02 -4.06 14.83
N LEU A 60 -4.14 -4.48 13.91
CA LEU A 60 -2.83 -5.03 14.22
C LEU A 60 -1.85 -3.93 14.62
N ILE A 61 -1.85 -2.80 13.91
CA ILE A 61 -1.02 -1.63 14.22
C ILE A 61 -1.36 -1.05 15.60
N LYS A 62 -2.65 -1.02 15.97
CA LYS A 62 -3.08 -0.58 17.32
C LYS A 62 -2.51 -1.46 18.43
N LYS A 63 -2.35 -2.76 18.19
CA LYS A 63 -1.77 -3.72 19.14
C LYS A 63 -0.24 -3.69 19.13
N HIS A 64 0.34 -3.41 17.96
CA HIS A 64 1.77 -3.47 17.69
C HIS A 64 2.22 -2.17 16.99
N PRO A 65 2.35 -1.07 17.75
CA PRO A 65 2.64 0.26 17.19
C PRO A 65 4.01 0.37 16.52
N GLU A 66 4.93 -0.56 16.76
CA GLU A 66 6.21 -0.66 16.05
C GLU A 66 6.06 -0.78 14.53
N PHE A 67 4.93 -1.31 14.04
CA PHE A 67 4.63 -1.39 12.61
C PHE A 67 4.02 -0.11 12.04
N ALA A 68 3.72 0.90 12.86
CA ALA A 68 3.10 2.14 12.40
C ALA A 68 3.98 2.88 11.37
N THR A 69 5.30 2.87 11.55
CA THR A 69 6.24 3.48 10.59
C THR A 69 6.20 2.80 9.23
N LEU A 70 6.18 1.46 9.22
CA LEU A 70 6.08 0.69 7.98
C LEU A 70 4.74 0.91 7.28
N ALA A 71 3.64 0.89 8.04
CA ALA A 71 2.31 1.14 7.51
C ALA A 71 2.20 2.54 6.90
N LYS A 72 2.76 3.56 7.57
CA LYS A 72 2.84 4.92 7.04
C LYS A 72 3.63 4.97 5.73
N ALA A 73 4.79 4.31 5.66
CA ALA A 73 5.58 4.24 4.45
C ALA A 73 4.80 3.61 3.28
N ALA A 74 4.07 2.53 3.53
CA ALA A 74 3.23 1.90 2.53
C ALA A 74 2.11 2.83 2.02
N ILE A 75 1.44 3.56 2.93
CA ILE A 75 0.38 4.52 2.56
C ILE A 75 0.92 5.64 1.70
N MET A 76 2.09 6.21 2.06
CA MET A 76 2.71 7.32 1.31
C MET A 76 3.02 6.92 -0.14
N ILE A 77 3.40 5.67 -0.40
CA ILE A 77 3.63 5.19 -1.77
C ILE A 77 2.34 5.31 -2.61
N TYR A 78 1.20 4.89 -2.08
CA TYR A 78 -0.07 4.95 -2.79
C TYR A 78 -0.61 6.37 -2.94
N GLU A 79 -0.39 7.22 -1.94
CA GLU A 79 -0.71 8.65 -2.00
C GLU A 79 0.08 9.35 -3.11
N GLU A 80 1.38 9.11 -3.21
CA GLU A 80 2.23 9.62 -4.29
C GLU A 80 1.73 9.17 -5.67
N ILE A 81 1.38 7.89 -5.82
CA ILE A 81 0.86 7.33 -7.08
C ILE A 81 -0.42 8.06 -7.52
N MET A 82 -1.38 8.20 -6.62
CA MET A 82 -2.65 8.88 -6.91
C MET A 82 -2.44 10.36 -7.23
N SER A 83 -1.64 11.06 -6.41
CA SER A 83 -1.35 12.49 -6.62
C SER A 83 -0.66 12.72 -7.96
N LYS A 84 0.34 11.89 -8.31
CA LYS A 84 1.05 12.00 -9.58
C LYS A 84 0.13 11.73 -10.77
N SER A 85 -0.74 10.73 -10.69
CA SER A 85 -1.75 10.48 -11.73
C SER A 85 -2.68 11.67 -11.95
N GLN A 86 -3.10 12.35 -10.87
CA GLN A 86 -3.93 13.55 -10.97
C GLN A 86 -3.18 14.71 -11.64
N GLN A 87 -1.92 14.93 -11.26
CA GLN A 87 -1.06 15.93 -11.91
C GLN A 87 -0.90 15.67 -13.41
N ASN A 88 -0.72 14.40 -13.80
CA ASN A 88 -0.63 14.01 -15.20
C ASN A 88 -1.92 14.32 -15.96
N SER A 89 -3.09 14.09 -15.35
CA SER A 89 -4.39 14.43 -15.96
C SER A 89 -4.64 15.93 -16.15
N GLN A 90 -3.99 16.78 -15.35
CA GLN A 90 -4.08 18.24 -15.48
C GLN A 90 -3.09 18.81 -16.49
N SER A 91 -2.05 18.04 -16.84
CA SER A 91 -0.99 18.45 -17.76
C SER A 91 -1.20 17.95 -19.19
N GLN A 92 -2.27 17.17 -19.43
CA GLN A 92 -2.71 16.67 -20.74
C GLN A 92 -3.96 17.43 -21.18
#